data_AF-A0A3C0KHD0-F1
#
_entry.id   AF-A0A3C0KHD0-F1
#
_cell.length_a   1.000
_cell.length_b   1.000
_cell.length_c   1.000
_cell.angle_alpha   90.00
_cell.angle_beta   90.00
_cell.angle_gamma   90.00
#
_symmetry.space_group_name_H-M   'P 1'
#
loop_
_entity.id
_entity.type
_entity.pdbx_description
1 polymer ?
#
loop_
_entity_poly.entity_id
_entity_poly.type
_entity_poly.pdbx_seq_one_letter_code
_entity_poly.pdbx_strand_id
1 'polypeptide(L)'
;QHQLQIALGQTATGGGPSAITLDPQFALKASEAIEHNVHTIDRLWDEYASGPLSAQERTLAARFATRRNQYLEQAVSPVLDALRTLNYQDTRRLATGARALYERASPDIQALVDLQFEMAHAAYAA
;
A
#
# COMPACT_ATOMS: atom_id res chain seq x y z
N GLN A 1 3.92 0.43 6.35
CA GLN A 1 4.88 -0.50 6.99
C GLN A 1 4.95 -0.35 8.51
N HIS A 2 4.97 0.86 9.06
CA HIS A 2 5.03 1.10 10.51
C HIS A 2 3.95 0.37 11.33
N GLN A 3 2.69 0.41 10.92
CA GLN A 3 1.59 -0.23 11.67
C GLN A 3 1.69 -1.76 11.71
N LEU A 4 2.17 -2.37 10.63
CA LEU A 4 2.46 -3.80 10.57
C LEU A 4 3.58 -4.21 11.52
N GLN A 5 4.62 -3.38 11.65
CA GLN A 5 5.71 -3.64 12.60
C GLN A 5 5.23 -3.54 14.04
N ILE A 6 4.36 -2.58 14.37
CA ILE A 6 3.72 -2.49 15.68
C ILE A 6 2.90 -3.75 15.97
N ALA A 7 2.03 -4.18 15.05
CA ALA A 7 1.21 -5.37 15.23
C ALA A 7 2.07 -6.64 15.42
N LEU A 8 3.15 -6.80 14.63
CA LEU A 8 4.06 -7.93 14.75
C LEU A 8 4.91 -7.92 16.03
N GLY A 9 5.06 -6.77 16.69
CA GLY A 9 5.73 -6.66 17.98
C GLY A 9 4.83 -6.94 19.18
N GLN A 10 3.51 -7.04 18.98
CA GLN A 10 2.52 -7.21 20.05
C GLN A 10 1.86 -8.58 19.92
N THR A 11 2.31 -9.51 20.75
CA THR A 11 1.83 -10.89 20.75
C THR A 11 1.03 -11.19 22.01
N ALA A 12 -0.13 -11.84 21.85
CA ALA A 12 -0.88 -12.41 22.96
C ALA A 12 -0.50 -13.89 23.13
N THR A 13 -0.43 -14.37 24.37
CA THR A 13 -0.32 -15.81 24.64
C THR A 13 -1.73 -16.41 24.58
N GLY A 14 -2.08 -17.05 23.47
CA GLY A 14 -3.30 -17.85 23.37
C GLY A 14 -3.26 -19.06 24.31
N GLY A 15 -4.42 -19.48 24.82
CA GLY A 15 -4.60 -20.48 25.91
C GLY A 15 -4.18 -21.93 25.62
N GLY A 16 -3.07 -22.17 24.91
CA GLY A 16 -2.45 -23.48 24.71
C GLY A 16 -0.93 -23.35 24.56
N PRO A 17 -0.16 -24.42 24.80
CA PRO A 17 1.30 -24.35 24.81
C PRO A 17 1.83 -24.01 23.41
N SER A 18 2.39 -22.80 23.27
CA SER A 18 3.24 -22.34 22.15
C SER A 18 2.59 -21.70 20.91
N ALA A 19 1.29 -21.40 20.88
CA ALA A 19 0.71 -20.63 19.76
C ALA A 19 0.84 -19.11 20.00
N ILE A 20 1.86 -18.48 19.38
CA ILE A 20 1.97 -17.01 19.33
C ILE A 20 0.88 -16.48 18.39
N THR A 21 -0.07 -15.72 18.94
CA THR A 21 -1.09 -15.01 18.16
C THR A 21 -0.85 -13.51 18.22
N LEU A 22 -1.36 -12.78 17.22
CA LEU A 22 -1.36 -11.32 17.29
C LEU A 22 -2.25 -10.86 18.44
N ASP A 23 -1.86 -9.76 19.08
CA ASP A 23 -2.80 -9.05 19.96
C ASP A 23 -3.97 -8.49 19.13
N PRO A 24 -5.24 -8.80 19.48
CA PRO A 24 -6.40 -8.40 18.68
C PRO A 24 -6.56 -6.90 18.51
N GLN A 25 -6.22 -6.10 19.53
CA GLN A 25 -6.35 -4.65 19.47
C GLN A 25 -5.34 -4.06 18.50
N PHE A 26 -4.10 -4.54 18.53
CA PHE A 26 -3.06 -4.06 17.61
C PHE A 26 -3.28 -4.55 16.18
N ALA A 27 -3.78 -5.77 15.99
CA ALA A 27 -4.14 -6.29 14.67
C ALA A 27 -5.29 -5.48 14.03
N LEU A 28 -6.31 -5.12 14.82
CA LEU A 28 -7.40 -4.25 14.38
C LEU A 28 -6.89 -2.87 13.97
N LYS A 29 -6.15 -2.19 14.85
CA LYS A 29 -5.57 -0.86 14.57
C LYS A 29 -4.70 -0.86 13.31
N ALA A 30 -3.91 -1.92 13.11
CA ALA A 30 -3.09 -2.04 11.91
C ALA A 30 -3.95 -2.21 10.66
N SER A 31 -5.01 -3.00 10.72
CA SER A 31 -5.95 -3.20 9.62
C SER A 31 -6.66 -1.90 9.25
N GLU A 32 -7.23 -1.20 10.23
CA GLU A 32 -7.92 0.09 10.04
C GLU A 32 -7.00 1.14 9.41
N ALA A 33 -5.75 1.23 9.89
CA ALA A 33 -4.79 2.18 9.35
C ALA A 33 -4.37 1.86 7.91
N ILE A 34 -4.29 0.57 7.55
CA ILE A 34 -4.00 0.13 6.17
C ILE A 34 -5.19 0.47 5.27
N GLU A 35 -6.41 0.11 5.67
CA GLU A 35 -7.64 0.40 4.92
C GLU A 35 -7.84 1.90 4.69
N HIS A 36 -7.65 2.71 5.74
CA HIS A 36 -7.72 4.16 5.64
C HIS A 36 -6.70 4.72 4.63
N ASN A 37 -5.49 4.17 4.60
CA ASN A 37 -4.45 4.58 3.66
C ASN A 37 -4.83 4.21 2.21
N VAL A 38 -5.32 2.99 1.99
CA VAL A 38 -5.83 2.54 0.68
C VAL A 38 -6.88 3.51 0.16
N HIS A 39 -7.90 3.81 0.96
CA HIS A 39 -8.97 4.74 0.59
C HIS A 39 -8.47 6.17 0.32
N THR A 40 -7.49 6.63 1.09
CA THR A 40 -6.90 7.96 0.89
C THR A 40 -6.16 8.03 -0.44
N ILE A 41 -5.35 7.01 -0.75
CA ILE A 41 -4.62 6.96 -2.02
C ILE A 41 -5.60 6.79 -3.19
N ASP A 42 -6.63 5.96 -3.06
CA ASP A 42 -7.65 5.78 -4.12
C ASP A 42 -8.30 7.12 -4.47
N ARG A 43 -8.72 7.90 -3.46
CA ARG A 43 -9.33 9.21 -3.67
C ARG A 43 -8.39 10.19 -4.38
N LEU A 44 -7.14 10.29 -3.91
CA LEU A 44 -6.13 11.17 -4.52
C LEU A 44 -5.85 10.77 -5.97
N TRP A 45 -5.84 9.46 -6.23
CA TRP A 45 -5.62 8.92 -7.57
C TRP A 45 -6.80 9.21 -8.51
N ASP A 46 -8.03 9.01 -8.05
CA ASP A 46 -9.24 9.26 -8.83
C ASP A 46 -9.38 10.75 -9.20
N GLU A 47 -9.09 11.64 -8.25
CA GLU A 47 -9.07 13.08 -8.49
C GLU A 47 -8.05 13.45 -9.59
N TYR A 48 -6.81 12.97 -9.46
CA TYR A 48 -5.76 13.16 -10.46
C TYR A 48 -6.15 12.60 -11.84
N ALA A 49 -6.61 11.35 -11.88
CA ALA A 49 -6.90 10.63 -13.12
C ALA A 49 -8.14 11.15 -13.85
N SER A 50 -9.02 11.88 -13.17
CA SER A 50 -10.19 12.55 -13.77
C SER A 50 -9.85 13.83 -14.53
N GLY A 51 -8.66 14.39 -14.30
CA GLY A 51 -8.19 15.61 -14.94
C GLY A 51 -7.78 15.42 -16.42
N PRO A 52 -7.57 16.52 -17.15
CA PRO A 52 -7.01 16.47 -18.48
C PRO A 52 -5.53 16.04 -18.41
N LEU A 53 -5.24 14.82 -18.87
CA LEU A 53 -3.87 14.29 -18.95
C LEU A 53 -3.34 14.34 -20.38
N SER A 54 -2.03 14.63 -20.52
CA SER A 54 -1.34 14.45 -21.80
C SER A 54 -1.27 12.97 -22.21
N ALA A 55 -0.93 12.66 -23.46
CA ALA A 55 -0.81 11.27 -23.91
C ALA A 55 0.30 10.49 -23.16
N GLN A 56 1.43 11.16 -22.90
CA GLN A 56 2.54 10.59 -22.14
C GLN A 56 2.15 10.36 -20.68
N GLU A 57 1.51 11.36 -20.07
CA GLU A 57 1.03 11.29 -18.70
C GLU A 57 -0.02 10.19 -18.51
N ARG A 58 -1.00 10.08 -19.42
CA ARG A 58 -2.00 9.00 -19.41
C ARG A 58 -1.36 7.61 -19.46
N THR A 59 -0.29 7.46 -20.22
CA THR A 59 0.43 6.17 -20.33
C THR A 59 1.11 5.80 -19.01
N LEU A 60 1.80 6.76 -18.39
CA LEU A 60 2.43 6.55 -17.09
C LEU A 60 1.37 6.33 -15.99
N ALA A 61 0.25 7.04 -16.06
CA ALA A 61 -0.85 6.90 -15.12
C ALA A 61 -1.48 5.51 -15.17
N ALA A 62 -1.75 5.00 -16.37
CA ALA A 62 -2.28 3.64 -16.56
C ALA A 62 -1.33 2.56 -16.03
N ARG A 63 -0.01 2.75 -16.20
CA ARG A 63 1.01 1.84 -15.66
C ARG A 63 1.00 1.83 -14.13
N PHE A 64 1.01 3.01 -13.50
CA PHE A 64 0.93 3.10 -12.04
C PHE A 64 -0.34 2.44 -11.52
N ALA A 65 -1.51 2.75 -12.10
CA ALA A 65 -2.79 2.16 -11.70
C ALA A 65 -2.75 0.62 -11.77
N THR A 66 -2.19 0.06 -12.84
CA THR A 66 -2.03 -1.39 -13.01
C THR A 66 -1.15 -2.00 -11.92
N ARG A 67 0.03 -1.43 -11.65
CA ARG A 67 0.94 -1.95 -10.61
C ARG A 67 0.36 -1.78 -9.22
N ARG A 68 -0.36 -0.69 -8.98
CA ARG A 68 -1.02 -0.43 -7.71
C ARG A 68 -2.11 -1.46 -7.43
N ASN A 69 -2.94 -1.79 -8.43
CA ASN A 69 -3.95 -2.84 -8.28
C ASN A 69 -3.31 -4.19 -7.97
N GLN A 70 -2.23 -4.56 -8.67
CA GLN A 70 -1.47 -5.76 -8.35
C GLN A 70 -0.91 -5.75 -6.92
N TYR A 71 -0.41 -4.61 -6.44
CA TYR A 71 0.05 -4.46 -5.07
C TYR A 71 -1.09 -4.63 -4.04
N LEU A 72 -2.27 -4.06 -4.30
CA LEU A 72 -3.43 -4.23 -3.42
C LEU A 72 -3.86 -5.70 -3.34
N GLU A 73 -3.98 -6.37 -4.49
CA GLU A 73 -4.45 -7.75 -4.57
C GLU A 73 -3.43 -8.74 -4.00
N GLN A 74 -2.15 -8.58 -4.33
CA GLN A 74 -1.13 -9.59 -4.03
C GLN A 74 -0.44 -9.37 -2.68
N ALA A 75 -0.52 -8.16 -2.11
CA ALA A 75 0.10 -7.85 -0.82
C ALA A 75 -0.90 -7.35 0.22
N VAL A 76 -1.70 -6.33 -0.09
CA VAL A 76 -2.52 -5.66 0.93
C VAL A 76 -3.67 -6.54 1.40
N SER A 77 -4.46 -7.09 0.47
CA SER A 77 -5.59 -7.96 0.81
C SER A 77 -5.18 -9.19 1.64
N PRO A 78 -4.14 -9.96 1.26
CA PRO A 78 -3.67 -11.08 2.08
C PRO A 78 -3.22 -10.69 3.48
N VAL A 79 -2.57 -9.52 3.62
CA VAL A 79 -2.15 -9.00 4.93
C VAL A 79 -3.35 -8.64 5.81
N LEU A 80 -4.38 -7.99 5.25
CA LEU A 80 -5.59 -7.65 5.99
C LEU A 80 -6.30 -8.91 6.50
N ASP A 81 -6.37 -9.96 5.68
CA ASP A 81 -6.98 -11.23 6.10
C ASP A 81 -6.17 -11.93 7.19
N ALA A 82 -4.84 -11.90 7.11
CA ALA A 82 -3.97 -12.44 8.16
C ALA A 82 -4.09 -11.68 9.50
N LEU A 83 -4.23 -10.34 9.44
CA LEU A 83 -4.48 -9.52 10.62
C LEU A 83 -5.85 -9.82 11.25
N ARG A 84 -6.92 -9.90 10.44
CA ARG A 84 -8.29 -10.21 10.91
C ARG A 84 -8.41 -11.59 11.55
N THR A 85 -7.62 -12.55 11.07
CA THR A 85 -7.56 -13.93 11.62
C THR A 85 -6.54 -14.09 12.74
N LEU A 86 -5.87 -13.01 13.17
CA LEU A 86 -4.82 -13.00 14.20
C LEU A 86 -3.65 -13.94 13.92
N ASN A 87 -3.45 -14.30 12.65
CA ASN A 87 -2.46 -15.25 12.21
C ASN A 87 -1.08 -14.58 12.14
N TYR A 88 -0.34 -14.69 13.23
CA TYR A 88 0.99 -14.10 13.39
C TYR A 88 1.99 -14.57 12.32
N GLN A 89 2.02 -15.87 12.02
CA GLN A 89 3.01 -16.44 11.10
C GLN A 89 2.78 -15.94 9.67
N ASP A 90 1.54 -15.94 9.21
CA ASP A 90 1.21 -15.43 7.88
C ASP A 90 1.38 -13.92 7.78
N THR A 91 0.97 -13.16 8.81
CA THR A 91 1.19 -11.71 8.84
C THR A 91 2.67 -11.37 8.70
N ARG A 92 3.55 -12.11 9.40
CA ARG A 92 5.00 -11.90 9.33
C ARG A 92 5.57 -12.22 7.94
N ARG A 93 5.16 -13.33 7.34
CA ARG A 93 5.61 -13.75 5.99
C ARG A 93 5.15 -12.75 4.93
N LEU A 94 3.88 -12.33 4.99
CA LEU A 94 3.28 -11.43 4.01
C LEU A 94 3.82 -10.00 4.13
N ALA A 95 4.15 -9.54 5.34
CA ALA A 95 4.77 -8.23 5.56
C ALA A 95 6.09 -8.07 4.78
N THR A 96 6.90 -9.13 4.69
CA THR A 96 8.14 -9.13 3.90
C THR A 96 7.85 -9.02 2.40
N GLY A 97 6.85 -9.74 1.89
CA GLY A 97 6.46 -9.69 0.47
C GLY A 97 5.85 -8.35 0.05
N ALA A 98 5.07 -7.72 0.94
CA ALA A 98 4.46 -6.43 0.69
C ALA A 98 5.49 -5.31 0.44
N ARG A 99 6.68 -5.38 1.06
CA ARG A 99 7.74 -4.41 0.80
C ARG A 99 8.27 -4.50 -0.64
N ALA A 100 8.55 -5.70 -1.11
CA ALA A 100 9.09 -5.90 -2.46
C ALA A 100 8.11 -5.45 -3.55
N LEU A 101 6.81 -5.69 -3.36
CA LEU A 101 5.78 -5.25 -4.31
C LEU A 101 5.60 -3.73 -4.30
N TYR A 102 5.69 -3.09 -3.14
CA TYR A 102 5.69 -1.62 -3.05
C TYR A 102 6.88 -1.01 -3.81
N GLU A 103 8.09 -1.53 -3.61
CA GLU A 103 9.30 -1.05 -4.29
C GLU A 103 9.24 -1.19 -5.82
N ARG A 104 8.46 -2.14 -6.34
CA ARG A 104 8.20 -2.30 -7.79
C ARG A 104 7.23 -1.26 -8.36
N ALA A 105 6.38 -0.66 -7.52
CA ALA A 105 5.43 0.37 -7.92
C ALA A 105 6.00 1.79 -7.77
N SER A 106 6.98 2.00 -6.89
CA SER A 106 7.58 3.32 -6.63
C SER A 106 8.17 4.03 -7.86
N PRO A 107 8.83 3.36 -8.83
CA PRO A 107 9.37 4.05 -10.01
C PRO A 107 8.30 4.66 -10.92
N ASP A 108 7.12 4.03 -11.01
CA ASP A 108 6.06 4.51 -11.90
C ASP A 108 5.42 5.80 -11.37
N ILE A 109 5.26 5.94 -10.05
CA ILE A 109 4.78 7.20 -9.46
C ILE A 109 5.85 8.30 -9.52
N GLN A 110 7.14 7.95 -9.39
CA GLN A 110 8.22 8.94 -9.51
C GLN A 110 8.29 9.51 -10.93
N ALA A 111 8.18 8.66 -11.96
CA ALA A 111 8.17 9.12 -13.34
C ALA A 111 7.00 10.07 -13.66
N LEU A 112 5.84 9.89 -13.01
CA LEU A 112 4.70 10.82 -13.11
C LEU A 112 4.99 12.16 -12.45
N VAL A 113 5.66 12.17 -11.30
CA VAL A 113 6.05 13.39 -10.61
C VAL A 113 7.05 14.17 -11.45
N ASP A 114 8.08 13.50 -11.97
CA ASP A 114 9.12 14.14 -12.79
C ASP A 114 8.52 14.78 -14.06
N LEU A 115 7.63 14.07 -14.77
CA LEU A 115 6.94 14.60 -15.94
C LEU A 115 6.11 15.85 -15.63
N GLN A 116 5.38 15.86 -14.51
CA GLN A 116 4.57 17.02 -14.12
C GLN A 116 5.43 18.24 -13.79
N PHE A 117 6.61 18.05 -13.19
CA PHE A 117 7.56 19.15 -12.97
C PHE A 117 8.14 19.68 -14.30
N GLU A 118 8.48 18.79 -15.25
CA GLU A 118 8.92 19.19 -16.58
C GLU A 118 7.85 20.01 -17.33
N MET A 119 6.59 19.54 -17.29
CA MET A 119 5.45 20.24 -17.88
C MET A 119 5.22 21.62 -17.24
N ALA A 120 5.29 21.71 -15.91
CA ALA A 120 5.15 22.98 -15.19
C ALA A 120 6.29 23.96 -15.54
N HIS A 121 7.52 23.48 -15.66
CA HIS A 121 8.66 24.30 -16.05
C HIS A 121 8.51 24.84 -17.48
N ALA A 122 8.09 23.98 -18.42
CA ALA A 122 7.83 24.39 -19.80
C ALA A 122 6.69 25.41 -19.91
N ALA A 123 5.61 25.22 -19.15
CA ALA A 123 4.48 26.17 -19.11
C ALA A 123 4.86 27.53 -18.53
N TYR A 124 5.78 27.58 -17.55
CA TYR A 124 6.27 28.85 -16.99
C TYR A 124 7.26 29.58 -17.90
N ALA A 125 8.03 28.85 -18.70
CA ALA A 125 9.04 29.40 -19.60
C ALA A 125 8.48 29.93 -20.93
N ALA A 126 7.21 29.65 -21.24
CA ALA A 126 6.50 30.04 -22.47
C ALA A 126 5.76 31.39 -22.30
#